data_AF-A0A2G8PDG0-F1
#
_entry.id   AF-A0A2G8PDG0-F1
#
_cell.length_a   1.000
_cell.length_b   1.000
_cell.length_c   1.000
_cell.angle_alpha   90.00
_cell.angle_beta   90.00
_cell.angle_gamma   90.00
#
_symmetry.space_group_name_H-M   'P 1'
#
loop_
_entity.id
_entity.type
_entity.pdbx_description
1 polymer ?
#
loop_
_entity_poly.entity_id
_entity_poly.type
_entity_poly.pdbx_seq_one_letter_code
_entity_poly.pdbx_strand_id
1 'polypeptide(L)' 'MKLHFLRLSLPLSLPVSAARLEGSLTEQVAQELGQPAQLLRWSLTAVEGDRAWVEVVATTDDGHSD' A
#
# COMPACT_ATOMS: atom_id res chain seq x y z
N MET A 1 1.08 17.43 -5.19
CA MET A 1 0.45 16.35 -4.41
C MET A 1 -0.63 15.66 -5.24
N LYS A 2 -0.46 14.36 -5.51
CA LYS A 2 -1.37 13.53 -6.31
C LYS A 2 -1.84 12.33 -5.50
N LEU A 3 -3.16 12.10 -5.49
CA LEU A 3 -3.78 10.93 -4.83
C LEU A 3 -3.78 9.72 -5.76
N HIS A 4 -3.51 8.55 -5.18
CA HIS A 4 -3.48 7.27 -5.87
C HIS A 4 -4.36 6.26 -5.11
N PHE A 5 -5.11 5.49 -5.89
CA PHE A 5 -5.95 4.40 -5.40
C PHE A 5 -5.41 3.10 -5.98
N LEU A 6 -4.93 2.21 -5.11
CA LEU A 6 -4.27 0.97 -5.50
C LEU A 6 -5.01 -0.20 -4.87
N ARG A 7 -5.08 -1.30 -5.60
CA ARG A 7 -5.52 -2.59 -5.08
C ARG A 7 -4.32 -3.53 -5.09
N LEU A 8 -3.85 -3.89 -3.90
CA LEU A 8 -2.68 -4.74 -3.71
C LEU A 8 -3.09 -6.11 -3.20
N SER A 9 -2.24 -7.10 -3.48
CA SER A 9 -2.39 -8.46 -3.00
C SER A 9 -1.15 -8.87 -2.21
N LEU A 10 -1.35 -9.30 -0.97
CA LEU A 10 -0.31 -9.68 -0.03
C LEU A 10 -0.39 -11.17 0.28
N PRO A 11 0.73 -11.91 0.31
CA PRO A 11 0.73 -13.28 0.81
C PRO A 11 0.52 -13.31 2.33
N LEU A 12 -0.39 -14.16 2.80
CA LEU A 12 -0.65 -14.47 4.20
C LEU A 12 0.25 -15.63 4.65
N SER A 13 1.57 -15.48 4.47
CA SER A 13 2.51 -16.56 4.79
C SER A 13 2.81 -16.69 6.29
N LEU A 14 2.40 -15.72 7.13
CA LEU A 14 2.58 -15.72 8.60
C LEU A 14 1.50 -14.84 9.26
N PRO A 15 1.22 -14.98 10.57
CA PRO A 15 0.41 -14.01 11.29
C PRO A 15 1.07 -12.63 11.24
N VAL A 16 0.51 -11.74 10.41
CA VAL A 16 1.01 -10.37 10.24
C VAL A 16 0.23 -9.45 11.19
N SER A 17 0.93 -8.71 12.05
CA SER A 17 0.31 -7.64 12.81
C SER A 17 -0.04 -6.47 11.89
N ALA A 18 -1.10 -5.71 12.22
CA ALA A 18 -1.51 -4.56 11.41
C ALA A 18 -0.36 -3.57 11.15
N ALA A 19 0.50 -3.32 12.13
CA ALA A 19 1.66 -2.43 11.99
C ALA A 19 2.72 -2.96 11.00
N ARG A 20 2.97 -4.28 10.98
CA ARG A 20 3.89 -4.88 10.01
C ARG A 20 3.32 -4.82 8.60
N LEU A 21 2.00 -4.98 8.49
CA LEU A 21 1.26 -4.90 7.23
C LEU A 21 1.32 -3.47 6.65
N GLU A 22 1.16 -2.45 7.49
CA GLU A 22 1.26 -1.03 7.09
C GLU A 22 2.66 -0.64 6.58
N GLY A 23 3.72 -1.12 7.25
CA GLY A 23 5.10 -0.92 6.79
C GLY A 23 5.33 -1.53 5.41
N SER A 24 4.98 -2.81 5.23
CA SER A 24 5.10 -3.50 3.93
C SER A 24 4.24 -2.85 2.84
N LEU A 25 3.07 -2.31 3.18
CA LEU A 25 2.22 -1.60 2.22
C LEU A 25 2.86 -0.30 1.74
N THR A 26 3.49 0.45 2.63
CA THR A 26 4.17 1.69 2.24
C THR A 26 5.28 1.42 1.22
N GLU A 27 6.09 0.37 1.45
CA GLU A 27 7.14 -0.05 0.52
C GLU A 27 6.57 -0.52 -0.83
N GLN A 28 5.53 -1.36 -0.81
CA GLN A 28 4.89 -1.84 -2.04
C GLN A 28 4.25 -0.71 -2.85
N VAL A 29 3.57 0.23 -2.19
CA VAL A 29 2.97 1.39 -2.86
C VAL A 29 4.04 2.22 -3.55
N ALA A 30 5.18 2.47 -2.89
CA ALA A 30 6.26 3.22 -3.50
C ALA A 30 6.86 2.49 -4.72
N GLN A 31 6.95 1.15 -4.67
CA GLN A 31 7.38 0.33 -5.79
C GLN A 31 6.39 0.37 -6.96
N GLU A 32 5.09 0.18 -6.69
CA GLU A 32 4.02 0.20 -7.71
C GLU A 32 3.89 1.57 -8.38
N LEU A 33 4.08 2.66 -7.62
CA LEU A 33 4.04 4.02 -8.14
C LEU A 33 5.38 4.47 -8.75
N GLY A 34 6.46 3.71 -8.56
CA GLY A 34 7.80 4.05 -9.04
C GLY A 34 8.41 5.29 -8.38
N GLN A 35 7.85 5.77 -7.27
CA GLN A 35 8.27 6.99 -6.60
C GLN A 35 7.90 6.96 -5.10
N PRO A 36 8.57 7.76 -4.26
CA PRO A 36 8.22 7.86 -2.84
C PRO A 36 6.74 8.23 -2.67
N ALA A 37 6.05 7.45 -1.85
CA ALA A 37 4.64 7.62 -1.58
C ALA A 37 4.36 7.56 -0.08
N GLN A 38 3.43 8.39 0.36
CA GLN A 38 2.90 8.36 1.71
C GLN A 38 1.58 7.60 1.71
N LEU A 39 1.51 6.56 2.54
CA LEU A 39 0.27 5.83 2.80
C LEU A 39 -0.67 6.70 3.65
N LEU A 40 -1.88 6.95 3.17
CA LEU A 40 -2.90 7.72 3.89
C LEU A 40 -3.91 6.82 4.58
N ARG A 41 -4.33 5.76 3.88
CA ARG A 41 -5.30 4.78 4.38
C ARG A 41 -5.10 3.45 3.67
N TRP A 42 -5.38 2.37 4.37
CA TRP A 42 -5.56 1.07 3.76
C TRP A 42 -6.76 0.33 4.39
N SER A 43 -7.31 -0.64 3.67
CA SER A 43 -8.38 -1.49 4.15
C SER A 43 -8.25 -2.88 3.54
N LEU A 44 -8.35 -3.92 4.38
CA LEU A 44 -8.46 -5.30 3.92
C LEU A 44 -9.87 -5.53 3.34
N THR A 45 -9.95 -5.87 2.06
CA THR A 45 -11.23 -6.04 1.35
C THR A 45 -11.61 -7.49 1.15
N ALA A 46 -10.64 -8.39 0.99
CA ALA A 46 -10.91 -9.82 0.88
C ALA A 46 -9.71 -10.66 1.34
N VAL A 47 -9.99 -11.89 1.74
CA VAL A 47 -9.00 -12.94 1.94
C VAL A 47 -9.43 -14.14 1.13
N GLU A 48 -8.55 -14.63 0.26
CA GLU A 48 -8.80 -15.78 -0.62
C GLU A 48 -7.58 -16.68 -0.61
N GLY A 49 -7.74 -17.90 -0.06
CA GLY A 49 -6.64 -18.84 0.10
C GLY A 49 -5.52 -18.26 0.97
N ASP A 50 -4.32 -18.17 0.40
CA ASP A 50 -3.13 -17.59 1.04
C ASP A 50 -2.93 -16.10 0.70
N ARG A 51 -3.93 -15.42 0.10
CA ARG A 51 -3.80 -14.03 -0.34
C ARG A 51 -4.79 -13.12 0.36
N ALA A 52 -4.29 -11.97 0.81
CA ALA A 52 -5.09 -10.84 1.29
C ALA A 52 -5.12 -9.75 0.23
N TRP A 53 -6.31 -9.25 -0.07
CA TRP A 53 -6.53 -8.11 -0.95
C TRP A 53 -6.75 -6.87 -0.11
N VAL A 54 -6.00 -5.81 -0.41
CA VAL A 54 -6.10 -4.54 0.29
C VAL A 54 -6.31 -3.41 -0.70
N GLU A 55 -7.20 -2.50 -0.34
CA GLU A 55 -7.34 -1.21 -1.01
C GLU A 55 -6.50 -0.19 -0.26
N VAL A 56 -5.77 0.61 -1.03
CA VAL A 56 -4.82 1.58 -0.52
C VAL A 56 -5.10 2.94 -1.14
N VAL A 57 -5.13 3.95 -0.27
CA VAL A 57 -5.09 5.36 -0.64
C VAL A 57 -3.72 5.90 -0.26
N ALA A 58 -3.00 6.39 -1.24
CA ALA A 58 -1.67 6.97 -1.06
C ALA A 58 -1.57 8.33 -1.75
N THR A 59 -0.58 9.10 -1.34
CA THR A 59 -0.23 10.36 -1.99
C THR A 59 1.24 10.37 -2.36
N THR A 60 1.54 10.97 -3.50
CA THR A 60 2.91 11.30 -3.89
C THR A 60 3.04 12.80 -3.93
N ASP A 61 4.18 13.32 -3.45
CA ASP A 61 4.52 14.69 -3.75
C ASP A 61 5.17 14.71 -5.13
N ASP A 62 4.41 15.16 -6.14
CA ASP A 62 4.99 15.62 -7.40
C ASP A 62 5.83 16.84 -7.03
N GLY A 63 7.10 16.61 -6.73
CA GLY A 63 8.02 17.67 -6.34
C GLY A 63 7.88 18.84 -7.32
N HIS A 64 7.52 20.00 -6.80
CA HIS A 64 7.87 21.25 -7.46
C HIS A 64 9.39 21.23 -7.59
N SER A 65 9.88 20.95 -8.80
CA SER A 65 11.21 21.39 -9.19
C SER A 65 11.12 22.90 -9.28
N ASP A 66 11.57 23.59 -8.24
CA ASP A 66 11.90 25.03 -8.30
C ASP A 66 13.17 25.22 -9.14
#